data_AF-A0A2M9P6L9-F1
#
_entry.id   AF-A0A2M9P6L9-F1
#
_cell.length_a   1.000
_cell.length_b   1.000
_cell.length_c   1.000
_cell.angle_alpha   90.00
_cell.angle_beta   90.00
_cell.angle_gamma   90.00
#
_symmetry.space_group_name_H-M   'P 1'
#
loop_
_entity.id
_entity.type
_entity.pdbx_description
1 polymer ?
#
loop_
_entity_poly.entity_id
_entity_poly.type
_entity_poly.pdbx_seq_one_letter_code
_entity_poly.pdbx_strand_id
1 'polypeptide(L)'
;MATIRVSSETEFTKALLTANGGDTILLKAGTYSDLDIKDNRQNDLDFSSTVTIRSEDPNNRAVINELFVQGASNIKISDVVLDYTGRQASDTESWLRGSP
;
A
#
# COMPACT_ATOMS: atom_id res chain seq x y z
N MET A 1 -15.58 -0.30 10.30
CA MET A 1 -15.01 0.90 9.69
C MET A 1 -14.24 1.68 10.74
N ALA A 2 -12.94 1.44 10.77
CA ALA A 2 -11.94 2.18 11.51
C ALA A 2 -11.12 3.07 10.57
N THR A 3 -10.48 4.09 11.15
CA THR A 3 -9.45 4.88 10.48
C THR A 3 -8.10 4.59 11.13
N ILE A 4 -7.17 4.02 10.36
CA ILE A 4 -5.84 3.65 10.81
C ILE A 4 -4.86 4.64 10.19
N ARG A 5 -4.11 5.37 11.02
CA ARG A 5 -3.10 6.33 10.54
C ARG A 5 -1.73 5.69 10.60
N VAL A 6 -0.98 5.81 9.51
CA VAL A 6 0.36 5.25 9.38
C VAL A 6 1.32 6.28 8.84
N SER A 7 2.58 6.17 9.23
CA SER A 7 3.65 7.12 8.93
C SER A 7 4.92 6.46 8.42
N SER A 8 4.90 5.13 8.27
CA SER A 8 5.98 4.32 7.72
C SER A 8 5.43 3.07 7.03
N GLU A 9 6.25 2.43 6.19
CA GLU A 9 5.94 1.16 5.53
C GLU A 9 5.64 0.05 6.55
N THR A 10 6.43 -0.03 7.62
CA THR A 10 6.19 -1.02 8.70
C THR A 10 4.84 -0.82 9.37
N GLU A 11 4.42 0.43 9.60
CA GLU A 11 3.09 0.73 10.13
C GLU A 11 1.99 0.41 9.10
N PHE A 12 2.23 0.69 7.82
CA PHE A 12 1.32 0.32 6.74
C PHE A 12 1.10 -1.19 6.66
N THR A 13 2.17 -2.00 6.65
CA THR A 13 2.05 -3.46 6.63
C THR A 13 1.25 -3.98 7.83
N LYS A 14 1.53 -3.46 9.04
CA LYS A 14 0.75 -3.83 10.25
C LYS A 14 -0.71 -3.40 10.14
N ALA A 15 -0.99 -2.23 9.58
CA ALA A 15 -2.35 -1.75 9.37
C ALA A 15 -3.09 -2.63 8.36
N LEU A 16 -2.45 -3.01 7.25
CA LEU A 16 -3.02 -3.87 6.23
C LEU A 16 -3.39 -5.25 6.79
N LEU A 17 -2.53 -5.81 7.66
CA LEU A 17 -2.76 -7.11 8.31
C LEU A 17 -3.90 -7.12 9.34
N THR A 18 -4.31 -5.96 9.82
CA THR A 18 -5.33 -5.82 10.87
C THR A 18 -6.59 -5.11 10.38
N ALA A 19 -6.58 -4.61 9.14
CA ALA A 19 -7.71 -3.95 8.52
C ALA A 19 -8.84 -4.95 8.28
N ASN A 20 -10.07 -4.46 8.39
CA ASN A 20 -11.26 -5.19 7.99
C ASN A 20 -11.90 -4.47 6.80
N GLY A 21 -12.73 -5.19 6.04
CA GLY A 21 -13.50 -4.59 4.97
C GLY A 21 -14.28 -3.35 5.44
N GLY A 22 -14.19 -2.27 4.67
CA GLY A 22 -14.76 -0.96 5.00
C GLY A 22 -13.80 -0.02 5.75
N ASP A 23 -12.63 -0.47 6.18
CA ASP A 23 -11.67 0.37 6.89
C ASP A 23 -10.93 1.35 5.95
N THR A 24 -10.35 2.40 6.55
CA THR A 24 -9.52 3.38 5.84
C THR A 24 -8.14 3.48 6.48
N ILE A 25 -7.10 3.24 5.67
CA ILE A 25 -5.69 3.46 6.02
C ILE A 25 -5.28 4.83 5.46
N LEU A 26 -4.90 5.75 6.36
CA LEU A 26 -4.42 7.09 6.03
C LEU A 26 -2.89 7.14 6.10
N LEU A 27 -2.26 7.41 4.97
CA LEU A 27 -0.82 7.60 4.83
C LEU A 27 -0.46 9.05 5.19
N LYS A 28 0.39 9.27 6.20
CA LYS A 28 0.98 10.59 6.41
C LYS A 28 1.81 11.00 5.19
N ALA A 29 1.94 12.31 4.99
CA ALA A 29 2.84 12.85 3.99
C ALA A 29 4.26 12.30 4.18
N GLY A 30 4.91 11.93 3.09
CA GLY A 30 6.21 11.26 3.09
C GLY A 30 6.36 10.33 1.89
N THR A 31 7.56 9.77 1.75
CA THR A 31 7.86 8.77 0.72
C THR A 31 7.78 7.37 1.32
N TYR A 32 6.96 6.53 0.68
CA TYR A 32 6.91 5.09 0.87
C TYR A 32 7.63 4.49 -0.35
N SER A 33 8.82 3.96 -0.12
CA SER A 33 9.70 3.42 -1.16
C SER A 33 9.14 2.13 -1.72
N ASP A 34 8.60 1.27 -0.85
CA ASP A 34 8.00 0.00 -1.22
C ASP A 34 6.72 -0.28 -0.42
N LEU A 35 5.59 -0.34 -1.13
CA LEU A 35 4.32 -0.83 -0.58
C LEU A 35 3.93 -2.14 -1.25
N ASP A 36 4.10 -3.24 -0.51
CA ASP A 36 3.67 -4.57 -0.92
C ASP A 36 2.28 -4.91 -0.35
N ILE A 37 1.31 -5.09 -1.26
CA ILE A 37 -0.06 -5.51 -1.00
C ILE A 37 -0.24 -6.89 -1.64
N LYS A 38 0.30 -7.90 -0.96
CA LYS A 38 0.33 -9.27 -1.47
C LYS A 38 -0.40 -10.25 -0.58
N ASP A 39 -1.45 -10.83 -1.14
CA ASP A 39 -2.15 -11.97 -0.57
C ASP A 39 -1.21 -13.19 -0.52
N ASN A 40 -1.19 -13.86 0.63
CA ASN A 40 -0.43 -15.09 0.85
C ASN A 40 -0.97 -15.87 2.06
N ARG A 41 -0.37 -17.02 2.38
CA ARG A 41 -0.83 -17.88 3.49
C ARG A 41 -0.82 -17.21 4.87
N GLN A 42 -0.01 -16.18 5.08
CA GLN A 42 0.07 -15.42 6.32
C GLN A 42 -0.80 -14.15 6.29
N ASN A 43 -1.19 -13.67 5.11
CA ASN A 43 -1.87 -12.40 4.90
C ASN A 43 -3.05 -12.62 3.95
N ASP A 44 -4.24 -12.87 4.51
CA ASP A 44 -5.48 -12.93 3.74
C ASP A 44 -5.93 -11.51 3.39
N LEU A 45 -5.79 -11.15 2.11
CA LEU A 45 -6.20 -9.85 1.58
C LEU A 45 -7.46 -9.95 0.71
N ASP A 46 -8.28 -11.01 0.89
CA ASP A 46 -9.60 -11.14 0.28
C ASP A 46 -10.68 -10.45 1.15
N PHE A 47 -10.65 -9.12 1.21
CA PHE A 47 -11.58 -8.37 2.03
C PHE A 47 -13.02 -8.51 1.52
N SER A 48 -13.97 -8.78 2.42
CA SER A 48 -15.41 -8.89 2.06
C SER A 48 -16.07 -7.57 1.64
N SER A 49 -15.40 -6.43 1.89
CA SER A 49 -15.81 -5.09 1.44
C SER A 49 -14.60 -4.16 1.33
N THR A 50 -14.77 -2.99 0.71
CA THR A 50 -13.65 -2.15 0.28
C THR A 50 -12.79 -1.63 1.44
N VAL A 51 -11.49 -1.94 1.44
CA VAL A 51 -10.47 -1.23 2.24
C VAL A 51 -9.94 -0.06 1.43
N THR A 52 -9.97 1.14 2.01
CA THR A 52 -9.47 2.36 1.34
C THR A 52 -8.10 2.75 1.86
N ILE A 53 -7.13 2.92 0.97
CA ILE A 53 -5.79 3.43 1.25
C ILE A 53 -5.68 4.80 0.58
N ARG A 54 -5.35 5.84 1.36
CA ARG A 54 -5.21 7.20 0.80
C ARG A 54 -4.30 8.10 1.63
N SER A 55 -3.87 9.22 1.06
CA SER A 55 -3.17 10.26 1.83
C SER A 55 -4.05 10.84 2.95
N GLU A 56 -3.44 11.13 4.09
CA GLU A 56 -4.08 11.84 5.20
C GLU A 56 -4.42 13.29 4.80
N ASP A 57 -3.50 13.96 4.11
CA ASP A 57 -3.65 15.34 3.63
C ASP A 57 -3.66 15.38 2.09
N PRO A 58 -4.75 15.82 1.44
CA PRO A 58 -4.83 15.91 -0.02
C PRO A 58 -3.96 17.03 -0.62
N ASN A 59 -3.55 18.02 0.20
CA ASN A 59 -2.66 19.12 -0.21
C ASN A 59 -1.18 18.78 -0.01
N ASN A 60 -0.89 17.75 0.78
CA ASN A 60 0.45 17.22 1.03
C ASN A 60 0.42 15.69 0.98
N ARG A 61 0.33 15.16 -0.23
CA ARG A 61 0.04 13.75 -0.48
C ARG A 61 1.24 12.86 -0.13
N ALA A 62 0.94 11.63 0.28
CA ALA A 62 1.93 10.57 0.33
C ALA A 62 2.42 10.23 -1.07
N VAL A 63 3.73 10.00 -1.20
CA VAL A 63 4.39 9.56 -2.43
C VAL A 63 4.72 8.09 -2.29
N ILE A 64 4.25 7.28 -3.22
CA ILE A 64 4.57 5.85 -3.33
C ILE A 64 5.54 5.71 -4.50
N ASN A 65 6.75 5.21 -4.24
CA ASN A 65 7.73 4.98 -5.30
C ASN A 65 7.43 3.66 -6.01
N GLU A 66 7.33 2.58 -5.25
CA GLU A 66 6.97 1.25 -5.75
C GLU A 66 5.72 0.73 -5.04
N LEU A 67 4.83 0.14 -5.85
CA LEU A 67 3.57 -0.42 -5.39
C LEU A 67 3.41 -1.79 -6.05
N PHE A 68 3.42 -2.84 -5.22
CA PHE A 68 3.14 -4.19 -5.67
C PHE A 68 1.75 -4.60 -5.17
N VAL A 69 0.88 -5.05 -6.07
CA VAL A 69 -0.45 -5.55 -5.71
C VAL A 69 -0.63 -6.92 -6.35
N GLN A 70 -0.78 -7.95 -5.53
CA GLN A 70 -0.92 -9.33 -5.98
C GLN A 70 -1.95 -10.07 -5.15
N GLY A 71 -2.97 -10.64 -5.80
CA GLY A 71 -3.95 -11.52 -5.17
C GLY A 71 -4.95 -10.85 -4.22
N ALA A 72 -4.80 -9.55 -3.93
CA ALA A 72 -5.72 -8.82 -3.05
C ALA A 72 -7.03 -8.43 -3.76
N SER A 73 -8.14 -8.46 -3.02
CA SER A 73 -9.48 -8.07 -3.49
C SER A 73 -10.03 -6.88 -2.69
N ASN A 74 -10.95 -6.12 -3.29
CA ASN A 74 -11.65 -5.03 -2.61
C ASN A 74 -10.71 -3.97 -1.99
N ILE A 75 -9.64 -3.63 -2.69
CA ILE A 75 -8.74 -2.53 -2.30
C ILE A 75 -9.05 -1.31 -3.17
N LYS A 76 -9.13 -0.14 -2.54
CA LYS A 76 -9.16 1.15 -3.23
C LYS A 76 -7.95 1.97 -2.80
N ILE A 77 -7.14 2.43 -3.77
CA ILE A 77 -6.05 3.38 -3.55
C ILE A 77 -6.46 4.71 -4.17
N SER A 78 -6.34 5.81 -3.41
CA SER A 78 -6.79 7.14 -3.87
C SER A 78 -5.97 8.27 -3.25
N ASP A 79 -5.96 9.44 -3.89
CA ASP A 79 -5.34 10.67 -3.38
C ASP A 79 -3.85 10.55 -2.99
N VAL A 80 -3.13 9.62 -3.62
CA VAL A 80 -1.68 9.43 -3.49
C VAL A 80 -0.97 9.90 -4.76
N VAL A 81 0.34 10.14 -4.66
CA VAL A 81 1.21 10.31 -5.83
C VAL A 81 1.95 9.00 -6.05
N LEU A 82 1.84 8.42 -7.25
CA LEU A 82 2.68 7.32 -7.68
C LEU A 82 3.85 7.92 -8.48
N ASP A 83 5.05 7.88 -7.92
CA ASP A 83 6.26 8.48 -8.50
C ASP A 83 7.35 7.42 -8.63
N TYR A 84 7.13 6.48 -9.55
CA TYR A 84 8.08 5.40 -9.79
C TYR A 84 9.35 5.93 -10.47
N THR A 85 10.48 5.80 -9.79
CA THR A 85 11.76 6.37 -10.26
C THR A 85 12.59 5.42 -11.14
N GLY A 86 12.06 4.23 -11.48
CA GLY A 86 12.83 3.19 -12.18
C GLY A 86 13.87 2.49 -11.31
N ARG A 87 14.07 2.94 -10.06
CA ARG A 87 14.78 2.18 -9.03
C ARG A 87 13.77 1.24 -8.39
N GLN A 88 13.91 -0.04 -8.69
CA GLN A 88 13.26 -1.08 -7.91
C GLN A 88 13.82 -1.11 -6.49
N ALA A 89 12.95 -1.43 -5.54
CA ALA A 89 13.27 -1.74 -4.18
C ALA A 89 14.31 -2.88 -4.13
N SER A 90 15.12 -2.88 -3.07
CA SER A 90 16.26 -3.79 -2.94
C SER A 90 15.87 -5.27 -2.99
N ASP A 91 14.62 -5.58 -2.65
CA ASP A 91 14.00 -6.89 -2.54
C ASP A 91 13.03 -7.23 -3.67
N THR A 92 12.87 -6.36 -4.69
CA THR A 92 12.10 -6.71 -5.88
C THR A 92 12.74 -7.93 -6.55
N GLU A 93 12.02 -9.05 -6.55
CA GLU A 93 12.47 -10.32 -7.13
C GLU A 93 12.92 -10.15 -8.58
N SER A 94 14.00 -10.83 -8.96
CA SER A 94 14.65 -10.64 -10.26
C SER A 94 13.75 -10.93 -11.47
N TRP A 95 12.74 -11.80 -11.30
CA TRP A 95 11.75 -12.16 -12.33
C TRP A 95 10.58 -11.17 -12.45
N LEU A 96 10.40 -10.28 -11.47
CA LEU A 96 9.48 -9.14 -11.55
C LEU A 96 10.12 -7.92 -12.20
N ARG A 97 11.44 -7.97 -12.43
CA ARG A 97 12.18 -6.91 -13.12
C ARG A 97 11.93 -7.06 -14.61
N GLY A 98 11.12 -6.18 -15.18
CA GLY A 98 11.03 -6.04 -16.64
C GLY A 98 12.45 -5.84 -17.19
N SER A 99 12.87 -6.68 -18.13
CA SER A 99 14.13 -6.47 -18.84
C SER A 99 14.14 -5.04 -19.40
N PRO A 100 15.22 -4.27 -19.18
CA PRO A 100 15.31 -2.90 -19.69
C PRO A 100 15.20 -2.83 -21.21
#